data_AF-A0A3D5FVT3-F1
#
_entry.id   AF-A0A3D5FVT3-F1
#
_cell.length_a   1.000
_cell.length_b   1.000
_cell.length_c   1.000
_cell.angle_alpha   90.00
_cell.angle_beta   90.00
_cell.angle_gamma   90.00
#
_symmetry.space_group_name_H-M   'P 1'
#
loop_
_entity.id
_entity.type
_entity.pdbx_description
1 polymer ?
#
loop_
_entity_poly.entity_id
_entity_poly.type
_entity_poly.pdbx_seq_one_letter_code
_entity_poly.pdbx_strand_id
1 'polypeptide(L)'
;EGWHGPEGFKLTADRRSFYRDDGRDESRYDDFDIPGLVPLITDPGDCLVFAHRTQHGAFSNQEEEDRLSCAVGFRDRAHRIDAPWDLPASARKFACELPDHLKRYADGYVGIDPGWKGA
;
A
#
# COMPACT_ATOMS: atom_id res chain seq x y z
N GLU A 1 -9.53 14.82 -9.62
CA GLU A 1 -8.34 15.64 -9.32
C GLU A 1 -8.84 16.92 -8.64
N GLY A 2 -8.14 17.45 -7.64
CA GLY A 2 -8.64 18.55 -6.81
C GLY A 2 -9.20 18.17 -5.43
N TRP A 3 -8.92 16.95 -4.94
CA TRP A 3 -9.14 16.67 -3.51
C TRP A 3 -7.99 17.27 -2.69
N HIS A 4 -8.35 18.07 -1.70
CA HIS A 4 -7.42 18.84 -0.87
C HIS A 4 -7.06 18.14 0.45
N GLY A 5 -7.66 16.98 0.71
CA GLY A 5 -7.56 16.28 1.98
C GLY A 5 -8.88 16.32 2.75
N PRO A 6 -8.94 15.64 3.91
CA PRO A 6 -10.05 15.73 4.84
C PRO A 6 -10.22 17.15 5.40
N GLU A 7 -11.41 17.48 5.88
CA GLU A 7 -11.66 18.76 6.57
C GLU A 7 -10.77 18.87 7.83
N GLY A 8 -10.11 20.02 8.02
CA GLY A 8 -9.17 20.23 9.13
C GLY A 8 -7.78 19.60 8.92
N PHE A 9 -7.49 19.11 7.71
CA PHE A 9 -6.21 18.51 7.36
C PHE A 9 -5.61 19.14 6.09
N LYS A 10 -4.28 19.08 6.00
CA LYS A 10 -3.48 19.38 4.80
C LYS A 10 -2.81 18.11 4.31
N LEU A 11 -2.70 17.95 2.99
CA LEU A 11 -1.88 16.87 2.42
C LEU A 11 -0.40 17.15 2.64
N THR A 12 0.38 16.11 2.89
CA THR A 12 1.85 16.20 2.88
C THR A 12 2.35 16.62 1.49
N ALA A 13 3.57 17.15 1.42
CA ALA A 13 4.18 17.58 0.15
C ALA A 13 4.26 16.43 -0.88
N ASP A 14 4.53 15.20 -0.41
CA ASP A 14 4.54 14.00 -1.23
C ASP A 14 3.14 13.42 -1.55
N ARG A 15 2.08 14.00 -0.94
CA ARG A 15 0.67 13.59 -1.05
C ARG A 15 0.40 12.13 -0.64
N ARG A 16 1.31 11.51 0.11
CA ARG A 16 1.18 10.13 0.61
C ARG A 16 0.52 10.06 1.98
N SER A 17 0.33 11.19 2.64
CA SER A 17 -0.36 11.31 3.93
C SER A 17 -0.98 12.72 4.04
N PHE A 18 -1.42 13.06 5.23
CA PHE A 18 -1.91 14.37 5.62
C PHE A 18 -1.44 14.69 7.05
N TYR A 19 -1.71 15.89 7.52
CA TYR A 19 -1.47 16.37 8.88
C TYR A 19 -2.54 17.39 9.25
N ARG A 20 -2.75 17.62 10.55
CA ARG A 20 -3.74 18.58 11.02
C ARG A 20 -3.38 20.00 10.59
N ASP A 21 -4.38 20.76 10.15
CA ASP A 21 -4.23 22.17 9.86
C ASP A 21 -4.36 23.03 11.13
N ASP A 22 -3.40 22.86 12.06
CA ASP A 22 -3.39 23.53 13.36
C ASP A 22 -2.12 24.39 13.59
N GLY A 23 -1.39 24.68 12.51
CA GLY A 23 -0.18 25.49 12.54
C GLY A 23 1.10 24.75 12.93
N ARG A 24 1.04 23.43 13.15
CA ARG A 24 2.23 22.59 13.33
C ARG A 24 2.92 22.29 12.00
N ASP A 25 4.18 21.87 12.11
CA ASP A 25 4.99 21.41 10.98
C ASP A 25 4.39 20.15 10.34
N GLU A 26 4.69 19.96 9.05
CA GLU A 26 4.27 18.76 8.31
C GLU A 26 4.82 17.49 8.99
N SER A 27 3.90 16.57 9.30
CA SER A 27 4.21 15.25 9.82
C SER A 27 3.29 14.21 9.16
N ARG A 28 3.64 12.93 9.20
CA ARG A 28 2.72 11.89 8.74
C ARG A 28 1.69 11.64 9.82
N TYR A 29 0.41 11.75 9.49
CA TYR A 29 -0.66 11.43 10.42
C TYR A 29 -0.66 9.95 10.77
N ASP A 30 -0.74 9.64 12.05
CA ASP A 30 -0.69 8.30 12.62
C ASP A 30 -1.92 7.96 13.50
N ASP A 31 -2.94 8.83 13.48
CA ASP A 31 -4.22 8.61 14.14
C ASP A 31 -5.35 8.36 13.11
N PHE A 32 -6.55 8.02 13.59
CA PHE A 32 -7.68 7.58 12.77
C PHE A 32 -8.96 8.41 12.97
N ASP A 33 -8.90 9.53 13.68
CA ASP A 33 -10.05 10.44 13.88
C ASP A 33 -10.29 11.39 12.69
N ILE A 34 -9.98 10.92 11.48
CA ILE A 34 -10.05 11.69 10.25
C ILE A 34 -11.52 11.83 9.82
N PRO A 35 -12.03 13.04 9.56
CA PRO A 35 -13.39 13.23 9.08
C PRO A 35 -13.66 12.45 7.79
N GLY A 36 -14.74 11.64 7.83
CA GLY A 36 -15.14 10.80 6.70
C GLY A 36 -14.38 9.48 6.57
N LEU A 37 -13.51 9.13 7.52
CA LEU A 37 -12.93 7.78 7.58
C LEU A 37 -14.04 6.75 7.82
N VAL A 38 -14.02 5.68 7.02
CA VAL A 38 -14.97 4.57 7.14
C VAL A 38 -14.19 3.30 7.51
N PRO A 39 -14.47 2.67 8.67
CA PRO A 39 -13.89 1.37 8.98
C PRO A 39 -14.51 0.31 8.06
N LEU A 40 -13.66 -0.57 7.53
CA LEU A 40 -14.08 -1.72 6.75
C LEU A 40 -13.92 -2.97 7.60
N ILE A 41 -15.03 -3.69 7.78
CA ILE A 41 -15.08 -4.96 8.50
C ILE A 41 -15.34 -6.05 7.45
N THR A 42 -14.51 -7.08 7.46
CA THR A 42 -14.48 -8.12 6.42
C THR A 42 -14.37 -9.49 7.04
N ASP A 43 -15.00 -10.48 6.43
CA ASP A 43 -14.83 -11.89 6.76
C ASP A 43 -13.73 -12.55 5.90
N PRO A 44 -13.18 -13.71 6.31
CA PRO A 44 -12.26 -14.47 5.47
C PRO A 44 -12.88 -14.80 4.11
N GLY A 45 -12.24 -14.35 3.03
CA GLY A 45 -12.70 -14.53 1.66
C GLY A 45 -13.27 -13.26 1.01
N ASP A 46 -13.57 -12.23 1.80
CA ASP A 46 -13.95 -10.92 1.27
C ASP A 46 -12.76 -10.25 0.56
N CYS A 47 -13.09 -9.45 -0.47
CA CYS A 47 -12.09 -8.77 -1.30
C CYS A 47 -12.30 -7.25 -1.25
N LEU A 48 -11.31 -6.54 -0.71
CA LEU A 48 -11.26 -5.08 -0.76
C LEU A 48 -10.55 -4.63 -2.04
N VAL A 49 -11.27 -3.87 -2.88
CA VAL A 49 -10.73 -3.30 -4.12
C VAL A 49 -10.68 -1.78 -4.00
N PHE A 50 -9.49 -1.22 -4.12
CA PHE A 50 -9.28 0.24 -4.08
C PHE A 50 -8.26 0.68 -5.12
N ALA A 51 -8.35 1.93 -5.54
CA ALA A 51 -7.43 2.51 -6.52
C ALA A 51 -6.16 2.99 -5.82
N HIS A 52 -5.06 3.13 -6.57
CA HIS A 52 -3.77 3.63 -6.04
C HIS A 52 -3.84 5.02 -5.37
N ARG A 53 -4.90 5.80 -5.61
CA ARG A 53 -5.14 7.12 -5.01
C ARG A 53 -6.06 7.09 -3.79
N THR A 54 -6.63 5.94 -3.46
CA THR A 54 -7.45 5.78 -2.26
C THR A 54 -6.55 5.92 -1.03
N GLN A 55 -6.79 6.93 -0.20
CA GLN A 55 -6.15 7.02 1.11
C GLN A 55 -6.74 5.94 2.01
N HIS A 56 -5.89 5.07 2.53
CA HIS A 56 -6.26 3.98 3.41
C HIS A 56 -5.09 3.64 4.31
N GLY A 57 -5.39 3.09 5.48
CA GLY A 57 -4.42 2.61 6.44
C GLY A 57 -4.99 1.42 7.17
N ALA A 58 -4.12 0.53 7.63
CA ALA A 58 -4.54 -0.57 8.48
C ALA A 58 -4.63 -0.04 9.92
N PHE A 59 -5.80 -0.18 10.54
CA PHE A 59 -5.92 0.06 11.98
C PHE A 59 -4.95 -0.86 12.74
N SER A 60 -4.32 -0.32 13.77
CA SER A 60 -3.45 -1.08 14.69
C SER A 60 -4.22 -2.25 15.27
N ASN A 61 -3.66 -3.46 15.16
CA ASN A 61 -4.27 -4.64 15.75
C ASN A 61 -4.27 -4.51 17.28
N GLN A 62 -5.46 -4.57 17.90
CA GLN A 62 -5.62 -4.50 19.35
C GLN A 62 -5.87 -5.88 19.99
N GLU A 63 -5.96 -6.92 19.16
CA GLU A 63 -6.26 -8.29 19.59
C GLU A 63 -4.99 -9.12 19.76
N GLU A 64 -5.11 -10.26 20.45
CA GLU A 64 -4.01 -11.22 20.63
C GLU A 64 -3.73 -12.04 19.36
N GLU A 65 -4.73 -12.21 18.50
CA GLU A 65 -4.59 -12.98 17.26
C GLU A 65 -4.01 -12.16 16.10
N ASP A 66 -3.29 -12.84 15.20
CA ASP A 66 -2.75 -12.25 13.98
C ASP A 66 -3.86 -11.92 12.97
N ARG A 67 -3.92 -10.67 12.53
CA ARG A 67 -4.73 -10.27 11.37
C ARG A 67 -3.96 -10.51 10.06
N LEU A 68 -4.30 -11.58 9.35
CA LEU A 68 -3.68 -11.94 8.07
C LEU A 68 -4.46 -11.39 6.87
N SER A 69 -3.75 -10.97 5.84
CA SER A 69 -4.33 -10.55 4.56
C SER A 69 -3.41 -10.93 3.39
N CYS A 70 -4.00 -11.06 2.20
CA CYS A 70 -3.26 -11.24 0.96
C CYS A 70 -3.55 -10.06 0.02
N ALA A 71 -2.51 -9.28 -0.29
CA ALA A 71 -2.63 -8.11 -1.15
C ALA A 71 -2.02 -8.39 -2.53
N VAL A 72 -2.76 -8.03 -3.59
CA VAL A 72 -2.28 -8.07 -4.97
C VAL A 72 -2.42 -6.68 -5.58
N GLY A 73 -1.28 -6.06 -5.92
CA GLY A 73 -1.24 -4.75 -6.54
C GLY A 73 -1.05 -4.85 -8.05
N PHE A 74 -1.96 -4.25 -8.82
CA PHE A 74 -1.81 -4.10 -10.27
C PHE A 74 -1.30 -2.71 -10.62
N ARG A 75 -0.51 -2.62 -11.69
CA ARG A 75 0.01 -1.37 -12.23
C ARG A 75 0.02 -1.42 -13.75
N ASP A 76 0.16 -0.25 -14.36
CA ASP A 76 0.38 -0.15 -15.80
C ASP A 76 1.66 -0.90 -16.21
N ARG A 77 1.61 -1.64 -17.32
CA ARG A 77 2.75 -2.46 -17.78
C ARG A 77 3.97 -1.61 -18.17
N ALA A 78 3.76 -0.37 -18.61
CA ALA A 78 4.84 0.54 -18.93
C ALA A 78 5.56 1.06 -17.67
N HIS A 79 4.95 0.93 -16.48
CA HIS A 79 5.56 1.34 -15.23
C HIS A 79 6.57 0.30 -14.75
N ARG A 80 7.86 0.64 -14.85
CA ARG A 80 8.96 -0.18 -14.34
C ARG A 80 9.40 0.31 -12.96
N ILE A 81 9.57 -0.62 -12.02
CA ILE A 81 10.19 -0.32 -10.74
C ILE A 81 11.68 -0.57 -10.86
N ASP A 82 12.46 0.46 -10.53
CA ASP A 82 13.90 0.33 -10.32
C ASP A 82 14.12 -0.06 -8.85
N ALA A 83 14.28 -1.36 -8.61
CA ALA A 83 14.53 -1.88 -7.26
C ALA A 83 16.04 -1.86 -6.98
N PRO A 84 16.47 -1.39 -5.80
CA PRO A 84 17.89 -1.31 -5.44
C PRO A 84 18.51 -2.68 -5.08
N TRP A 85 17.80 -3.79 -5.32
CA TRP A 85 18.22 -5.15 -5.04
C TRP A 85 18.01 -6.06 -6.24
N ASP A 86 18.81 -7.11 -6.33
CA ASP A 86 18.59 -8.18 -7.30
C ASP A 86 17.30 -8.93 -7.00
N LEU A 87 16.61 -9.37 -8.05
CA LEU A 87 15.36 -10.12 -7.92
C LEU A 87 15.56 -11.36 -7.01
N PRO A 88 14.89 -11.48 -5.85
CA PRO A 88 15.13 -12.59 -4.94
C PRO A 88 14.82 -13.96 -5.56
N ALA A 89 15.48 -15.02 -5.10
CA ALA A 89 15.27 -16.37 -5.62
C ALA A 89 13.82 -16.84 -5.47
N SER A 90 13.16 -16.46 -4.37
CA SER A 90 11.73 -16.69 -4.14
C SER A 90 10.84 -16.01 -5.18
N ALA A 91 11.16 -14.76 -5.54
CA ALA A 91 10.43 -14.00 -6.55
C ALA A 91 10.61 -14.57 -7.97
N ARG A 92 11.84 -15.00 -8.31
CA ARG A 92 12.10 -15.74 -9.57
C ARG A 92 11.29 -17.03 -9.64
N LYS A 93 11.31 -17.82 -8.56
CA LYS A 93 10.57 -19.09 -8.48
C LYS A 93 9.08 -18.85 -8.67
N PHE A 94 8.51 -17.89 -7.95
CA PHE A 94 7.11 -17.48 -8.09
C PHE A 94 6.77 -17.14 -9.54
N ALA A 95 7.55 -16.29 -10.20
CA ALA A 95 7.30 -15.90 -11.59
C ALA A 95 7.36 -17.09 -12.56
N CYS A 96 8.27 -18.04 -12.34
CA CYS A 96 8.41 -19.25 -13.17
C CYS A 96 7.26 -20.25 -12.97
N GLU A 97 6.73 -20.37 -11.75
CA GLU A 97 5.69 -21.35 -11.38
C GLU A 97 4.28 -20.88 -11.73
N LEU A 98 4.09 -19.61 -12.13
CA LEU A 98 2.80 -19.13 -12.60
C LEU A 98 2.33 -19.91 -13.84
N PRO A 99 1.03 -20.27 -13.92
CA PRO A 99 0.42 -20.76 -15.14
C PRO A 99 0.67 -19.81 -16.32
N ASP A 100 0.84 -20.34 -17.54
CA ASP A 100 1.25 -19.55 -18.71
C ASP A 100 0.35 -18.32 -18.97
N HIS A 101 -0.96 -18.45 -18.75
CA HIS A 101 -1.91 -17.35 -18.93
C HIS A 101 -1.79 -16.24 -17.86
N LEU A 102 -1.07 -16.50 -16.76
CA LEU A 102 -0.83 -15.56 -15.66
C LEU A 102 0.59 -14.97 -15.65
N LYS A 103 1.56 -15.59 -16.34
CA LYS A 103 2.97 -15.12 -16.36
C LYS A 103 3.11 -13.63 -16.69
N ARG A 104 2.24 -13.11 -17.56
CA ARG A 104 2.22 -11.68 -17.94
C ARG A 104 1.98 -10.71 -16.78
N TYR A 105 1.38 -11.16 -15.67
CA TYR A 105 1.14 -10.33 -14.49
C TYR A 105 2.38 -10.21 -13.59
N ALA A 106 3.38 -11.08 -13.77
CA ALA A 106 4.68 -11.01 -13.09
C ALA A 106 5.75 -10.29 -13.92
N ASP A 107 5.41 -9.76 -15.11
CA ASP A 107 6.33 -8.93 -15.89
C ASP A 107 6.70 -7.66 -15.12
N GLY A 108 7.99 -7.43 -14.92
CA GLY A 108 8.51 -6.35 -14.08
C GLY A 108 8.29 -6.54 -12.57
N TYR A 109 7.95 -7.74 -12.09
CA TYR A 109 7.90 -8.04 -10.66
C TYR A 109 9.31 -8.05 -10.06
N VAL A 110 9.54 -7.19 -9.07
CA VAL A 110 10.86 -6.99 -8.43
C VAL A 110 11.02 -7.74 -7.11
N GLY A 111 9.95 -8.39 -6.63
CA GLY A 111 9.93 -9.03 -5.32
C GLY A 111 10.13 -8.05 -4.16
N ILE A 112 10.41 -8.61 -2.99
CA ILE A 112 10.80 -7.88 -1.78
C ILE A 112 12.04 -8.57 -1.24
N ASP A 113 13.10 -7.80 -1.00
CA ASP A 113 14.24 -8.26 -0.21
C ASP A 113 14.06 -7.80 1.25
N PRO A 114 13.71 -8.71 2.18
CA PRO A 114 13.53 -8.35 3.59
C PRO A 114 14.84 -7.98 4.29
N GLY A 115 15.99 -8.27 3.69
CA GLY A 115 17.30 -7.85 4.18
C GLY A 115 17.68 -6.43 3.80
N TRP A 116 16.99 -5.83 2.82
CA TRP A 116 17.26 -4.46 2.41
C TRP A 116 16.78 -3.46 3.46
N LYS A 117 17.68 -2.58 3.89
CA LYS A 117 17.37 -1.42 4.74
C LYS A 117 17.62 -0.17 3.93
N GLY A 118 16.63 0.73 3.86
CA GLY A 118 16.81 2.04 3.26
C GLY A 118 17.95 2.78 3.96
N ALA A 119 18.84 3.37 3.15
CA ALA A 119 19.91 4.25 3.62
C ALA A 119 19.34 5.58 4.14
#